data_AF-A0A9N9CLM5-F1
#
_entry.id   AF-A0A9N9CLM5-F1
#
_cell.length_a   1.000
_cell.length_b   1.000
_cell.length_c   1.000
_cell.angle_alpha   90.00
_cell.angle_beta   90.00
_cell.angle_gamma   90.00
#
_symmetry.space_group_name_H-M   'P 1'
#
loop_
_entity.id
_entity.type
_entity.pdbx_description
1 polymer ?
#
loop_
_entity_poly.entity_id
_entity_poly.type
_entity_poly.pdbx_seq_one_letter_code
_entity_poly.pdbx_strand_id
1 'polypeptide(L)'
;MSTAAQLFVKTLDGKTRVIFAEFTMTVDEFKLLIQKEMGTPPEHQRLIFAGKQLEDGRRTLYEYNIQNESTLNMVLRKGFLYEEMSNIKLDKYENNIWLGVDGRNLQQVRAQN
;
A
#
# COMPACT_ATOMS: atom_id res chain seq x y z
N MET A 1 14.79 17.34 15.93
CA MET A 1 13.85 17.74 14.86
C MET A 1 12.98 16.53 14.57
N SER A 2 11.66 16.70 14.41
CA SER A 2 10.78 15.57 14.08
C SER A 2 11.07 15.12 12.65
N THR A 3 11.40 13.85 12.47
CA THR A 3 11.55 13.21 11.15
C THR A 3 10.22 12.69 10.62
N ALA A 4 9.19 12.66 11.47
CA ALA A 4 7.85 12.19 11.14
C ALA A 4 7.02 13.27 10.43
N ALA A 5 6.20 12.80 9.48
CA ALA A 5 5.32 13.58 8.64
C ALA A 5 3.93 12.94 8.60
N GLN A 6 2.90 13.78 8.66
CA GLN A 6 1.53 13.41 8.35
C GLN A 6 1.25 13.75 6.88
N LEU A 7 1.07 12.74 6.04
CA LEU A 7 0.86 12.91 4.60
C LEU A 7 -0.57 12.56 4.21
N PHE A 8 -1.11 13.28 3.23
CA PHE A 8 -2.44 13.02 2.69
C PHE A 8 -2.34 12.34 1.34
N VAL A 9 -2.84 11.11 1.24
CA VAL A 9 -2.90 10.38 -0.03
C VAL A 9 -4.32 10.45 -0.55
N LYS A 10 -4.49 11.16 -1.67
CA LYS A 10 -5.78 11.34 -2.35
C LYS A 10 -5.88 10.43 -3.56
N THR A 11 -6.94 9.63 -3.63
CA THR A 11 -7.25 8.76 -4.77
C THR A 11 -8.14 9.47 -5.79
N LEU A 12 -8.17 8.95 -7.02
CA LEU A 12 -8.98 9.50 -8.12
C LEU A 12 -10.49 9.47 -7.86
N ASP A 13 -10.97 8.57 -6.99
CA ASP A 13 -12.38 8.55 -6.54
C ASP A 13 -12.69 9.66 -5.52
N GLY A 14 -11.71 10.52 -5.21
CA GLY A 14 -11.87 11.67 -4.31
C GLY A 14 -11.66 11.36 -2.84
N LYS A 15 -11.39 10.09 -2.46
CA LYS A 15 -11.08 9.74 -1.07
C LYS A 15 -9.68 10.20 -0.69
N THR A 16 -9.53 10.63 0.56
CA THR A 16 -8.24 11.01 1.14
C THR A 16 -7.98 10.15 2.38
N ARG A 17 -6.79 9.59 2.47
CA ARG A 17 -6.30 8.88 3.66
C ARG A 17 -5.08 9.59 4.22
N VAL A 18 -4.96 9.56 5.54
CA VAL A 18 -3.79 10.08 6.26
C VAL A 18 -2.80 8.94 6.45
N ILE A 19 -1.56 9.15 6.04
CA ILE A 19 -0.45 8.19 6.19
C ILE A 19 0.64 8.88 7.01
N PHE A 20 1.05 8.24 8.11
CA PHE A 20 2.20 8.68 8.90
C PHE A 20 3.47 8.07 8.31
N ALA A 21 4.43 8.92 7.94
CA ALA A 21 5.67 8.52 7.30
C ALA A 21 6.87 9.29 7.86
N GLU A 22 8.08 8.92 7.46
CA GLU A 22 9.30 9.66 7.77
C GLU A 22 9.90 10.28 6.51
N PHE A 23 10.51 11.46 6.60
CA PHE A 23 11.09 12.14 5.44
C PHE A 23 12.26 11.37 4.79
N THR A 24 12.96 10.57 5.59
CA THR A 24 14.06 9.69 5.19
C THR A 24 13.59 8.44 4.45
N MET A 25 12.29 8.14 4.50
CA MET A 25 11.70 6.99 3.84
C MET A 25 11.80 7.13 2.32
N THR A 26 12.12 6.03 1.65
CA THR A 26 12.12 5.92 0.19
C THR A 26 10.70 5.88 -0.36
N VAL A 27 10.54 6.16 -1.65
CA VAL A 27 9.24 6.01 -2.33
C VAL A 27 8.71 4.57 -2.22
N ASP A 28 9.59 3.57 -2.33
CA ASP A 28 9.21 2.16 -2.24
C ASP A 28 8.66 1.81 -0.85
N GLU A 29 9.33 2.25 0.21
CA GLU A 29 8.87 2.08 1.60
C GLU A 29 7.55 2.80 1.85
N PHE A 30 7.39 4.02 1.32
CA PHE A 30 6.14 4.77 1.46
C PHE A 30 4.97 4.07 0.75
N LYS A 31 5.20 3.44 -0.41
CA LYS A 31 4.19 2.62 -1.10
C LYS A 31 3.78 1.39 -0.29
N LEU A 32 4.71 0.78 0.46
CA LEU A 32 4.38 -0.33 1.36
C LEU A 32 3.48 0.13 2.51
N LEU A 33 3.69 1.33 3.06
CA LEU A 33 2.78 1.90 4.05
C LEU A 33 1.38 2.13 3.46
N ILE A 34 1.30 2.68 2.25
CA ILE A 34 0.02 2.84 1.56
C ILE A 34 -0.65 1.49 1.32
N GLN A 35 0.10 0.44 0.98
CA GLN A 35 -0.46 -0.91 0.83
C GLN A 35 -1.05 -1.40 2.16
N LYS A 36 -0.34 -1.20 3.27
CA LYS A 36 -0.83 -1.60 4.60
C LYS A 36 -2.14 -0.89 4.96
N GLU A 37 -2.25 0.40 4.66
CA GLU A 37 -3.41 1.22 5.05
C GLU A 37 -4.58 1.16 4.03
N MET A 38 -4.30 0.92 2.76
CA MET A 38 -5.29 0.99 1.67
C MET A 38 -5.46 -0.31 0.89
N GLY A 39 -4.68 -1.35 1.18
CA GLY A 39 -4.75 -2.66 0.52
C GLY A 39 -4.27 -2.69 -0.93
N THR A 40 -3.74 -1.59 -1.47
CA THR A 40 -3.30 -1.51 -2.88
C THR A 40 -1.83 -1.93 -3.00
N PRO A 41 -1.47 -2.91 -3.84
CA PRO A 41 -0.07 -3.30 -4.03
C PRO A 41 0.82 -2.18 -4.59
N PRO A 42 2.10 -2.04 -4.16
CA PRO A 42 3.03 -0.97 -4.58
C PRO A 42 3.20 -0.79 -6.09
N GLU A 43 3.17 -1.91 -6.84
CA GLU A 43 3.29 -1.97 -8.29
C GLU A 43 2.09 -1.35 -9.01
N HIS A 44 0.92 -1.34 -8.36
CA HIS A 44 -0.30 -0.72 -8.86
C HIS A 44 -0.42 0.74 -8.46
N GLN A 45 0.38 1.20 -7.50
CA GLN A 45 0.39 2.58 -7.04
C GLN A 45 1.24 3.45 -7.97
N ARG A 46 0.64 4.48 -8.55
CA ARG A 46 1.36 5.60 -9.17
C ARG A 46 1.12 6.85 -8.34
N LEU A 47 2.17 7.31 -7.67
CA LEU A 47 2.15 8.50 -6.82
C LEU A 47 2.57 9.72 -7.63
N ILE A 48 1.85 10.82 -7.45
CA ILE A 48 2.05 12.09 -8.15
C ILE A 48 2.08 13.20 -7.10
N PHE A 49 3.14 14.00 -7.10
CA PHE A 49 3.32 15.14 -6.22
C PHE A 49 3.80 16.35 -7.03
N ALA A 50 3.20 17.52 -6.80
CA ALA A 50 3.52 18.76 -7.51
C ALA A 50 3.56 18.61 -9.05
N GLY A 51 2.67 17.79 -9.61
CA GLY A 51 2.62 17.51 -11.05
C GLY A 51 3.68 16.52 -11.58
N LYS A 52 4.58 16.03 -10.72
CA LYS A 52 5.61 15.05 -11.06
C LYS A 52 5.24 13.67 -10.54
N GLN A 53 5.38 12.65 -11.38
CA GLN A 53 5.29 11.26 -10.94
C GLN A 53 6.52 10.92 -10.09
N LEU A 54 6.31 10.32 -8.93
CA LEU A 54 7.40 9.77 -8.14
C LEU A 54 7.92 8.49 -8.82
N GLU A 55 9.24 8.41 -8.96
CA GLU A 55 9.92 7.23 -9.49
C GLU A 55 10.10 6.20 -8.38
N ASP A 56 9.95 4.92 -8.73
CA ASP A 56 10.30 3.80 -7.87
C ASP A 56 11.82 3.77 -7.62
N GLY A 57 12.23 3.27 -6.46
CA GLY A 57 13.64 3.13 -6.08
C GLY A 57 14.05 3.95 -4.86
N ARG A 58 15.36 4.22 -4.76
CA ARG A 58 16.01 4.71 -3.52
C ARG A 58 15.81 6.19 -3.20
N ARG A 59 15.10 6.95 -4.04
CA ARG A 59 14.88 8.38 -3.73
C ARG A 59 13.93 8.52 -2.55
N THR A 60 14.30 9.39 -1.62
CA THR A 60 13.54 9.64 -0.39
C THR A 60 12.44 10.66 -0.58
N LEU A 61 11.45 10.67 0.32
CA LEU A 61 10.40 11.69 0.33
C LEU A 61 10.99 13.11 0.45
N TYR A 62 12.04 13.25 1.26
CA TYR A 62 12.79 14.50 1.41
C TYR A 62 13.40 14.98 0.08
N GLU A 63 14.01 14.09 -0.72
CA GLU A 63 14.60 14.45 -2.01
C GLU A 63 13.57 14.91 -3.05
N TYR A 64 12.30 14.51 -2.89
CA TYR A 64 11.17 15.05 -3.66
C TYR A 64 10.58 16.34 -3.09
N ASN A 65 11.19 16.89 -2.04
CA ASN A 65 10.71 18.05 -1.29
C ASN A 65 9.28 17.86 -0.77
N ILE A 66 8.93 16.64 -0.36
CA ILE A 66 7.66 16.34 0.30
C ILE A 66 7.78 16.78 1.76
N GLN A 67 6.86 17.62 2.20
CA GLN A 67 6.84 18.23 3.53
C GLN A 67 5.69 17.67 4.37
N ASN A 68 5.71 17.96 5.67
CA ASN A 68 4.58 17.65 6.54
C ASN A 68 3.28 18.24 5.95
N GLU A 69 2.18 17.52 6.08
CA GLU A 69 0.86 17.90 5.56
C GLU A 69 0.77 18.01 4.02
N SER A 70 1.79 17.51 3.30
CA SER A 70 1.72 17.44 1.83
C SER A 70 0.63 16.48 1.36
N THR A 71 -0.02 16.85 0.26
CA THR A 71 -1.01 15.99 -0.43
C THR A 71 -0.41 15.36 -1.68
N LEU A 72 -0.42 14.04 -1.74
CA LEU A 72 -0.03 13.24 -2.90
C LEU A 72 -1.27 12.68 -3.58
N ASN A 73 -1.29 12.75 -4.91
CA ASN A 73 -2.34 12.09 -5.69
C ASN A 73 -1.89 10.67 -6.04
N MET A 74 -2.71 9.68 -5.75
CA MET A 74 -2.50 8.29 -6.11
C MET A 74 -3.45 7.89 -7.23
N VAL A 75 -2.89 7.38 -8.32
CA VAL A 75 -3.65 6.77 -9.41
C VAL A 75 -3.31 5.29 -9.51
N LEU A 76 -4.32 4.47 -9.78
CA LEU A 76 -4.14 3.04 -9.94
C LEU A 76 -3.78 2.72 -11.39
N ARG A 77 -2.71 1.97 -11.60
CA ARG A 77 -2.45 1.36 -12.91
C ARG A 77 -3.43 0.20 -13.08
N LYS A 78 -4.42 0.36 -13.96
CA LYS A 78 -5.33 -0.71 -14.35
C LYS A 78 -4.57 -1.71 -15.23
N GLY A 79 -3.89 -2.64 -14.59
CA GLY A 79 -3.17 -3.75 -15.22
C GLY A 79 -3.63 -5.07 -14.61
N PHE A 80 -4.75 -5.56 -15.12
CA PHE A 80 -5.25 -6.94 -15.02
C PHE A 80 -5.71 -7.43 -13.63
N LEU A 81 -7.04 -7.35 -13.43
CA LEU A 81 -7.89 -8.11 -12.49
C LEU A 81 -7.94 -7.60 -11.05
N TYR A 82 -9.07 -6.98 -10.69
CA TYR A 82 -9.33 -6.45 -9.36
C TYR A 82 -9.88 -7.47 -8.33
N GLU A 83 -10.08 -8.77 -8.62
CA GLU A 83 -11.10 -9.53 -7.86
C GLU A 83 -10.72 -10.83 -7.09
N GLU A 84 -9.67 -11.61 -7.41
CA GLU A 84 -9.52 -12.94 -6.76
C GLU A 84 -8.71 -12.96 -5.45
N MET A 85 -7.86 -11.95 -5.17
CA MET A 85 -6.84 -12.07 -4.11
C MET A 85 -7.06 -11.20 -2.87
N SER A 86 -7.96 -10.22 -2.89
CA SER A 86 -8.14 -9.27 -1.78
C SER A 86 -8.80 -9.87 -0.53
N ASN A 87 -9.48 -11.03 -0.64
CA ASN A 87 -10.21 -11.67 0.46
C ASN A 87 -9.57 -12.95 1.04
N ILE A 88 -8.39 -13.38 0.55
CA ILE A 88 -7.80 -14.68 0.95
C ILE A 88 -6.53 -14.54 1.84
N LYS A 89 -5.90 -13.35 1.93
CA LYS A 89 -4.62 -13.20 2.67
C LYS A 89 -4.69 -12.52 4.04
N LEU A 90 -5.78 -11.82 4.39
CA LEU A 90 -5.89 -11.20 5.73
C LEU A 90 -6.04 -12.25 6.86
N ASP A 91 -6.45 -13.47 6.54
CA ASP A 91 -6.64 -14.54 7.54
C ASP A 91 -5.38 -15.40 7.79
N LYS A 92 -4.26 -15.13 7.10
CA LYS A 92 -3.07 -16.02 7.12
C LYS A 92 -1.94 -15.62 8.07
N TYR A 93 -1.86 -14.35 8.46
CA TYR A 93 -0.77 -13.86 9.33
C TYR A 93 -1.15 -13.76 10.81
N GLU A 94 -2.44 -13.79 11.14
CA GLU A 94 -2.88 -13.81 12.53
C GLU A 94 -3.22 -15.23 13.02
N ASN A 95 -3.45 -16.19 12.12
CA ASN A 95 -3.67 -17.59 12.47
C ASN A 95 -3.07 -18.51 11.40
N ASN A 96 -2.19 -19.44 11.79
CA ASN A 96 -1.55 -20.44 10.93
C ASN A 96 -2.58 -21.38 10.24
N ILE A 97 -3.23 -20.93 9.16
CA ILE A 97 -4.17 -21.73 8.38
C ILE A 97 -3.84 -21.61 6.89
N TRP A 98 -3.54 -22.76 6.26
CA TRP A 98 -3.34 -22.85 4.81
C TRP A 98 -4.64 -23.28 4.14
N LEU A 99 -5.32 -22.35 3.46
CA LEU A 99 -6.38 -22.71 2.52
C LEU A 99 -5.74 -23.01 1.16
N GLY A 100 -5.68 -24.28 0.80
CA GLY A 100 -5.43 -24.73 -0.57
C GLY A 100 -6.70 -24.54 -1.38
N VAL A 101 -6.59 -23.96 -2.57
CA VAL A 101 -7.72 -23.87 -3.51
C VAL A 101 -7.73 -25.11 -4.39
N ASP A 102 -8.37 -26.18 -3.93
CA ASP A 102 -8.95 -27.16 -4.82
C ASP A 102 -10.48 -26.97 -4.85
N GLY A 103 -11.02 -26.90 -6.05
CA GLY A 103 -12.29 -26.24 -6.35
C GLY A 103 -13.57 -26.90 -5.84
N ARG A 104 -13.56 -27.68 -4.74
CA ARG A 104 -14.75 -28.30 -4.16
C ARG A 104 -14.57 -28.49 -2.64
N ASN A 105 -15.18 -27.60 -1.85
CA ASN A 105 -15.37 -27.58 -0.37
C ASN A 105 -14.35 -26.83 0.51
N LEU A 106 -14.91 -25.94 1.34
CA LEU A 106 -14.26 -25.27 2.45
C LEU A 106 -14.33 -26.18 3.69
N GLN A 107 -13.21 -26.77 4.13
CA GLN A 107 -13.14 -27.46 5.43
C GLN A 107 -11.87 -27.04 6.18
N GLN A 108 -12.00 -26.77 7.49
CA GLN A 108 -10.89 -26.43 8.38
C GLN A 108 -9.94 -27.63 8.54
N VAL A 109 -8.65 -27.44 8.29
CA VAL A 109 -7.61 -28.39 8.71
C VAL A 109 -6.80 -27.74 9.83
N ARG A 110 -7.02 -28.18 11.07
CA ARG A 110 -6.16 -27.81 12.21
C ARG A 110 -4.79 -28.47 12.02
N ALA A 111 -3.72 -27.70 12.11
CA ALA A 111 -2.38 -28.25 12.27
C ALA A 111 -2.31 -28.93 13.65
N GLN A 112 -2.15 -30.25 13.67
CA GLN A 112 -1.67 -30.96 14.85
C GLN A 112 -0.13 -30.96 14.82
N ASN A 113 0.44 -30.57 15.96
CA ASN A 113 1.83 -30.61 16.41
C ASN A 113 2.67 -29.36 16.14
#